data_AF-A0A7Y8F6Z3-F1
#
_entry.id   AF-A0A7Y8F6Z3-F1
#
_cell.length_a   1.000
_cell.length_b   1.000
_cell.length_c   1.000
_cell.angle_alpha   90.00
_cell.angle_beta   90.00
_cell.angle_gamma   90.00
#
_symmetry.space_group_name_H-M   'P 1'
#
loop_
_entity.id
_entity.type
_entity.pdbx_description
1 polymer ?
#
loop_
_entity_poly.entity_id
_entity_poly.type
_entity_poly.pdbx_seq_one_letter_code
_entity_poly.pdbx_strand_id
1 'polypeptide(L)'
;DVLEFWGTAERQLLAELSSGERLRTPVNFIVHSQAEVDDALTRGRYFFMDIMADGVELLTAPDAPAFVEPQSLAPDVALAETQAHYEDWIPSAAKALKGARFYIAEGDFNDAAFLLHQAAERL
;
A
#
# COMPACT_ATOMS: atom_id res chain seq x y z
N ASP A 1 17.97 10.68 4.31
CA ASP A 1 16.78 11.09 3.54
C ASP A 1 16.62 10.12 2.36
N VAL A 2 15.42 9.65 2.03
CA VAL A 2 15.21 8.67 0.95
C VAL A 2 15.68 9.24 -0.40
N LEU A 3 15.44 10.53 -0.63
CA LEU A 3 15.84 11.23 -1.85
C LEU A 3 17.37 11.32 -2.01
N GLU A 4 18.09 11.44 -0.90
CA GLU A 4 19.55 11.56 -0.88
C GLU A 4 20.23 10.27 -1.38
N PHE A 5 19.72 9.10 -0.99
CA PHE A 5 20.32 7.81 -1.35
C PHE A 5 19.77 7.24 -2.66
N TRP A 6 18.48 7.45 -2.96
CA TRP A 6 17.80 6.73 -4.04
C TRP A 6 17.37 7.60 -5.22
N GLY A 7 17.49 8.93 -5.13
CA GLY A 7 17.04 9.84 -6.19
C GLY A 7 17.74 9.62 -7.54
N THR A 8 18.97 9.10 -7.54
CA THR A 8 19.65 8.74 -8.80
C THR A 8 19.00 7.55 -9.49
N ALA A 9 18.60 6.52 -8.72
CA ALA A 9 17.90 5.35 -9.26
C ALA A 9 16.53 5.73 -9.83
N GLU A 10 15.75 6.52 -9.08
CA GLU A 10 14.44 7.01 -9.56
C GLU A 10 14.55 7.80 -10.87
N ARG A 11 15.52 8.73 -10.95
CA ARG A 11 15.75 9.50 -12.19
C ARG A 11 16.11 8.62 -13.36
N GLN A 12 16.92 7.58 -13.15
CA GLN A 12 17.27 6.64 -14.21
C GLN A 12 16.02 5.89 -14.69
N LEU A 13 15.22 5.33 -13.78
CA LEU A 13 13.99 4.61 -14.14
C LEU A 13 13.01 5.49 -14.92
N LEU A 14 12.85 6.76 -14.53
CA LEU A 14 12.02 7.73 -15.25
C LEU A 14 12.58 8.05 -16.65
N ALA A 15 13.90 8.20 -16.78
CA ALA A 15 14.54 8.45 -18.08
C ALA A 15 14.36 7.26 -19.03
N GLU A 16 14.55 6.03 -18.54
CA GLU A 16 14.34 4.79 -19.31
C GLU A 16 12.88 4.61 -19.74
N LEU A 17 11.94 4.91 -18.85
CA LEU A 17 10.51 4.85 -19.17
C LEU A 17 10.14 5.91 -20.23
N SER A 18 10.71 7.11 -20.11
CA SER A 18 10.46 8.21 -21.05
C SER A 18 11.05 7.95 -22.44
N SER A 19 12.21 7.29 -22.51
CA SER A 19 12.81 6.91 -23.80
C SER A 19 12.07 5.76 -24.47
N GLY A 20 11.49 4.84 -23.69
CA GLY A 20 10.78 3.68 -24.20
C GLY A 20 11.68 2.59 -24.80
N GLU A 21 13.01 2.75 -24.68
CA GLU A 21 13.98 1.82 -25.28
C GLU A 21 14.09 0.52 -24.48
N ARG A 22 14.26 0.63 -23.15
CA ARG A 22 14.42 -0.52 -22.25
C ARG A 22 13.20 -0.75 -21.35
N LEU A 23 12.58 0.32 -20.86
CA LEU A 23 11.35 0.24 -20.07
C LEU A 23 10.19 0.80 -20.88
N ARG A 24 9.15 -0.03 -21.07
CA ARG A 24 7.93 0.36 -21.81
C ARG A 24 6.71 0.48 -20.91
N THR A 25 6.83 0.02 -19.66
CA THR A 25 5.76 0.00 -18.67
C THR A 25 6.25 0.73 -17.43
N PRO A 26 5.41 1.59 -16.81
CA PRO A 26 5.77 2.23 -15.55
C PRO A 26 6.13 1.20 -14.48
N VAL A 27 7.20 1.46 -13.75
CA VAL A 27 7.64 0.63 -12.61
C VAL A 27 7.46 1.41 -11.32
N ASN A 28 7.03 0.72 -10.26
CA ASN A 28 6.98 1.30 -8.93
C ASN A 28 8.24 0.89 -8.16
N PHE A 29 9.08 1.86 -7.80
CA PHE A 29 10.30 1.60 -7.05
C PHE A 29 10.04 1.83 -5.56
N ILE A 30 10.15 0.75 -4.80
CA ILE A 30 9.96 0.76 -3.34
C ILE A 30 11.28 0.39 -2.67
N VAL A 31 11.54 0.99 -1.51
CA VAL A 31 12.73 0.72 -0.72
C VAL A 31 12.33 0.41 0.70
N HIS A 32 12.79 -0.74 1.19
CA HIS A 32 12.60 -1.18 2.57
C HIS A 32 13.93 -1.70 3.10
N SER A 33 14.15 -1.51 4.40
CA SER A 33 15.20 -2.24 5.11
C SER A 33 14.80 -3.72 5.26
N GLN A 34 15.82 -4.58 5.36
CA GLN A 34 15.62 -6.01 5.63
C GLN A 34 14.71 -6.25 6.84
N ALA A 35 14.92 -5.50 7.92
CA ALA A 35 14.15 -5.66 9.16
C ALA A 35 12.66 -5.30 8.99
N GLU A 36 12.33 -4.32 8.16
CA GLU A 36 10.93 -3.98 7.85
C GLU A 36 10.27 -5.08 7.03
N VAL A 37 10.99 -5.66 6.06
CA VAL A 37 10.47 -6.77 5.26
C VAL A 37 10.28 -8.00 6.15
N ASP A 38 11.24 -8.33 7.01
CA ASP A 38 11.16 -9.48 7.90
C ASP A 38 10.01 -9.36 8.92
N ASP A 39 9.78 -8.17 9.50
CA ASP A 39 8.61 -7.92 10.36
C ASP A 39 7.30 -8.09 9.59
N ALA A 40 7.22 -7.57 8.36
CA ALA A 40 6.04 -7.70 7.53
C ALA A 40 5.75 -9.16 7.12
N LEU A 41 6.79 -9.94 6.82
CA LEU A 41 6.68 -11.37 6.51
C LEU A 41 6.25 -12.19 7.72
N THR A 42 6.75 -11.84 8.91
CA THR A 42 6.34 -12.49 10.17
C THR A 42 4.88 -12.19 10.51
N ARG A 43 4.38 -11.01 10.12
CA ARG A 43 2.97 -10.61 10.28
C ARG A 43 2.08 -10.97 9.10
N GLY A 44 2.55 -11.80 8.17
CA GLY A 44 1.76 -12.26 7.03
C GLY A 44 1.18 -11.14 6.18
N ARG A 45 1.91 -10.03 6.00
CA ARG A 45 1.44 -8.89 5.19
C ARG A 45 1.46 -9.29 3.72
N TYR A 46 0.27 -9.46 3.13
CA TYR A 46 0.08 -9.95 1.76
C TYR A 46 1.02 -9.32 0.73
N PHE A 47 1.18 -8.00 0.76
CA PHE A 47 2.09 -7.30 -0.17
C PHE A 47 3.51 -7.88 -0.20
N PHE A 48 4.12 -8.18 0.95
CA PHE A 48 5.46 -8.76 1.01
C PHE A 48 5.46 -10.28 0.83
N MET A 49 4.40 -10.97 1.27
CA MET A 49 4.24 -12.40 1.01
C MET A 49 4.17 -12.69 -0.49
N ASP A 50 3.41 -11.90 -1.24
CA ASP A 50 3.28 -12.04 -2.68
C ASP A 50 4.61 -11.74 -3.40
N ILE A 51 5.38 -10.75 -2.92
CA ILE A 51 6.74 -10.50 -3.43
C ILE A 51 7.65 -11.71 -3.20
N MET A 52 7.59 -12.35 -2.04
CA MET A 52 8.43 -13.53 -1.76
C MET A 52 7.98 -14.78 -2.53
N ALA A 53 6.68 -14.92 -2.81
CA ALA A 53 6.12 -16.05 -3.53
C ALA A 53 6.31 -15.94 -5.06
N ASP A 54 6.04 -14.75 -5.61
CA ASP A 54 5.96 -14.52 -7.06
C ASP A 54 7.11 -13.67 -7.61
N GLY A 55 7.91 -13.07 -6.73
CA GLY A 55 9.00 -12.19 -7.11
C GLY A 55 10.17 -12.92 -7.78
N VAL A 56 10.87 -12.19 -8.63
CA VAL A 56 12.11 -12.65 -9.27
C VAL A 56 13.27 -11.87 -8.67
N GLU A 57 14.19 -12.59 -8.04
CA GLU A 57 15.43 -12.00 -7.53
C GLU A 57 16.29 -11.52 -8.70
N LEU A 58 16.63 -10.22 -8.70
CA LEU A 58 17.48 -9.63 -9.73
C LEU A 58 18.94 -9.54 -9.30
N LEU A 59 19.18 -9.27 -8.01
CA LEU A 59 20.51 -9.07 -7.44
C LEU A 59 20.47 -9.28 -5.93
N THR A 60 21.46 -10.00 -5.40
CA THR A 60 21.66 -10.19 -3.96
C THR A 60 23.13 -9.96 -3.61
N ALA A 61 23.38 -9.24 -2.51
CA ALA A 61 24.75 -9.01 -2.04
C ALA A 61 25.34 -10.33 -1.49
N PRO A 62 26.66 -10.59 -1.65
CA PRO A 62 27.26 -11.87 -1.27
C PRO A 62 27.07 -12.29 0.19
N ASP A 63 26.91 -11.33 1.08
CA ASP A 63 26.73 -11.48 2.53
C ASP A 63 25.35 -11.04 3.01
N ALA A 64 24.39 -10.84 2.09
CA ALA A 64 23.02 -10.51 2.45
C ALA A 64 22.41 -11.65 3.29
N PRO A 65 21.79 -11.34 4.44
CA PRO A 65 21.03 -12.33 5.18
C PRO A 65 19.82 -12.79 4.35
N ALA A 66 19.43 -14.05 4.52
CA ALA A 66 18.18 -14.53 3.96
C ALA A 66 16.98 -13.87 4.65
N PHE A 67 15.92 -13.58 3.90
CA PHE A 67 14.63 -13.18 4.46
C PHE A 67 14.05 -14.29 5.34
N VAL A 68 13.29 -13.89 6.36
CA VAL A 68 12.53 -14.86 7.17
C VAL A 68 11.50 -15.58 6.31
N GLU A 69 11.21 -16.85 6.64
CA GLU A 69 10.14 -17.58 5.95
C GLU A 69 8.79 -16.87 6.21
N PRO A 70 8.01 -16.58 5.15
CA PRO A 70 6.69 -15.97 5.31
C PRO A 70 5.81 -16.84 6.20
N GLN A 71 5.23 -16.25 7.24
CA GLN A 71 4.32 -16.95 8.13
C GLN A 71 2.88 -16.57 7.79
N SER A 72 1.99 -17.57 7.74
CA SER A 72 0.57 -17.28 7.69
C SER A 72 0.20 -16.54 8.97
N LEU A 73 -0.47 -15.39 8.82
CA LEU A 73 -0.95 -14.64 9.97
C LEU A 73 -1.85 -15.54 10.81
N ALA A 74 -1.55 -15.65 12.10
CA ALA A 74 -2.37 -16.45 13.01
C ALA A 74 -3.81 -15.90 12.98
N PRO A 75 -4.85 -16.77 12.92
CA PRO A 75 -6.22 -16.32 12.71
C PRO A 75 -6.73 -15.28 13.74
N ASP A 76 -6.22 -15.34 14.96
CA ASP A 76 -6.50 -14.39 16.04
C ASP A 76 -5.86 -13.02 15.80
N VAL A 77 -4.62 -12.97 15.31
CA VAL A 77 -3.95 -11.73 14.94
C VAL A 77 -4.62 -11.09 13.73
N ALA A 78 -4.95 -11.89 12.71
CA ALA A 78 -5.70 -11.42 11.53
C ALA A 78 -7.05 -10.83 11.90
N LEU A 79 -7.77 -11.47 12.83
CA LEU A 79 -9.02 -10.97 13.36
C LEU A 79 -8.84 -9.64 14.10
N ALA A 80 -7.83 -9.54 14.99
CA ALA A 80 -7.58 -8.33 15.77
C ALA A 80 -7.22 -7.14 14.88
N GLU A 81 -6.34 -7.31 13.89
CA GLU A 81 -5.99 -6.25 12.93
C GLU A 81 -7.20 -5.82 12.10
N THR A 82 -7.97 -6.79 11.60
CA THR A 82 -9.18 -6.49 10.81
C THR A 82 -10.24 -5.77 11.65
N GLN A 83 -10.41 -6.15 12.91
CA GLN A 83 -11.33 -5.49 13.84
C GLN A 83 -10.90 -4.05 14.12
N ALA A 84 -9.61 -3.81 14.40
CA ALA A 84 -9.10 -2.46 14.61
C ALA A 84 -9.34 -1.57 13.37
N HIS A 85 -9.06 -2.08 12.17
CA HIS A 85 -9.36 -1.37 10.93
C HIS A 85 -10.87 -1.10 10.77
N TYR A 86 -11.71 -2.11 10.99
CA TYR A 86 -13.16 -1.96 10.90
C TYR A 86 -13.68 -0.88 11.85
N GLU A 87 -13.20 -0.86 13.10
CA GLU A 87 -13.59 0.09 14.14
C GLU A 87 -13.23 1.54 13.79
N ASP A 88 -12.16 1.76 13.03
CA ASP A 88 -11.78 3.10 12.56
C ASP A 88 -12.54 3.52 11.29
N TRP A 89 -12.59 2.63 10.29
CA TRP A 89 -13.06 2.97 8.94
C TRP A 89 -14.58 3.03 8.84
N ILE A 90 -15.32 2.09 9.44
CA ILE A 90 -16.78 2.03 9.30
C ILE A 90 -17.48 3.23 9.94
N PRO A 91 -17.12 3.69 11.16
CA PRO A 91 -17.67 4.92 11.70
C PRO A 91 -17.32 6.15 10.84
N SER A 92 -16.14 6.16 10.22
CA SER A 92 -15.71 7.23 9.32
C SER A 92 -16.55 7.27 8.03
N ALA A 93 -16.82 6.10 7.43
CA ALA A 93 -17.70 5.95 6.28
C ALA A 93 -19.13 6.38 6.60
N ALA A 94 -19.66 5.96 7.75
CA ALA A 94 -20.99 6.34 8.22
C ALA A 94 -21.15 7.86 8.42
N LYS A 95 -20.11 8.52 8.97
CA LYS A 95 -20.09 9.99 9.11
C LYS A 95 -20.09 10.69 7.74
N ALA A 96 -19.30 10.20 6.78
CA ALA A 96 -19.29 10.75 5.42
C ALA A 96 -20.67 10.59 4.75
N LEU A 97 -21.28 9.40 4.85
CA LEU A 97 -22.62 9.16 4.32
C LEU A 97 -23.69 10.04 4.98
N LYS A 98 -23.59 10.27 6.29
CA LYS A 98 -24.48 11.21 7.01
C LYS A 98 -24.36 12.62 6.43
N GLY A 99 -23.15 13.11 6.22
CA GLY A 99 -22.91 14.43 5.63
C GLY A 99 -23.41 14.52 4.18
N ALA A 100 -23.18 13.48 3.37
CA ALA A 100 -23.73 13.40 2.02
C ALA A 100 -25.25 13.54 2.00
N ARG A 101 -25.96 12.81 2.88
CA ARG A 101 -27.43 12.89 2.98
C ARG A 101 -27.92 14.28 3.39
N PHE A 102 -27.18 14.98 4.24
CA PHE A 102 -27.48 16.36 4.61
C PHE A 102 -27.40 17.29 3.39
N TYR A 103 -26.30 17.28 2.64
CA TYR A 103 -26.15 18.15 1.47
C TYR A 103 -27.11 17.81 0.33
N ILE A 104 -27.51 16.53 0.18
CA ILE A 104 -28.58 16.15 -0.74
C ILE A 104 -29.90 16.87 -0.38
N ALA A 105 -30.22 16.97 0.91
CA ALA A 105 -31.46 17.61 1.36
C ALA A 105 -31.44 19.14 1.15
N GLU A 106 -30.27 19.77 1.25
CA GLU A 106 -30.08 21.20 0.99
C GLU A 106 -29.97 21.55 -0.51
N GLY A 107 -29.78 20.54 -1.37
CA GLY A 107 -29.59 20.73 -2.82
C GLY A 107 -28.14 21.02 -3.23
N ASP A 108 -27.20 20.88 -2.31
CA ASP A 108 -25.76 21.11 -2.52
C ASP A 108 -25.09 19.85 -3.11
N PHE A 109 -25.38 19.57 -4.38
CA PHE A 109 -25.02 18.29 -5.00
C PHE A 109 -23.51 18.05 -5.16
N ASN A 110 -22.69 19.10 -5.26
CA ASN A 110 -21.24 18.95 -5.37
C ASN A 110 -20.63 18.42 -4.07
N ASP A 111 -21.01 18.98 -2.92
CA ASP A 111 -20.54 18.53 -1.60
C ASP A 111 -21.10 17.14 -1.26
N ALA A 112 -22.35 16.88 -1.63
CA ALA A 112 -22.94 15.55 -1.52
C ALA A 112 -22.14 14.50 -2.31
N ALA A 113 -21.79 14.78 -3.57
CA ALA A 113 -21.03 13.86 -4.41
C ALA A 113 -19.64 13.57 -3.84
N PHE A 114 -18.94 14.60 -3.36
CA PHE A 114 -17.65 14.44 -2.70
C PHE A 114 -17.75 13.52 -1.47
N LEU A 115 -18.73 13.74 -0.59
CA LEU A 115 -18.89 12.92 0.60
C LEU A 115 -19.38 11.50 0.31
N LEU A 116 -20.16 11.28 -0.76
CA LEU A 116 -20.50 9.93 -1.21
C LEU A 116 -19.27 9.16 -1.68
N HIS A 117 -18.39 9.80 -2.44
CA HIS A 117 -17.12 9.21 -2.85
C HIS A 117 -16.26 8.86 -1.63
N GLN A 118 -16.12 9.77 -0.67
CA GLN A 118 -15.42 9.52 0.59
C GLN A 118 -16.05 8.38 1.40
N ALA A 119 -17.37 8.24 1.41
CA ALA A 119 -18.03 7.11 2.07
C ALA A 119 -17.67 5.78 1.38
N ALA A 120 -17.61 5.76 0.05
CA ALA A 120 -17.24 4.56 -0.73
C ALA A 120 -15.76 4.17 -0.56
N GLU A 121 -14.85 5.14 -0.47
CA GLU A 121 -13.42 4.86 -0.22
C GLU A 121 -13.13 4.30 1.18
N ARG A 122 -14.01 4.56 2.15
CA ARG A 122 -13.87 4.17 3.56
C ARG A 122 -14.57 2.85 3.90
N LEU A 123 -15.26 2.24 2.94
CA LEU A 123 -15.95 0.94 3.06
C LEU A 123 -15.03 -0.17 2.57
#